data_AF-A0A5Q0EIN6-F1
#
_entry.id   AF-A0A5Q0EIN6-F1
#
_cell.length_a   1.000
_cell.length_b   1.000
_cell.length_c   1.000
_cell.angle_alpha   90.00
_cell.angle_beta   90.00
_cell.angle_gamma   90.00
#
_symmetry.space_group_name_H-M   'P 1'
#
loop_
_entity.id
_entity.type
_entity.pdbx_description
1 polymer ?
#
loop_
_entity_poly.entity_id
_entity_poly.type
_entity_poly.pdbx_seq_one_letter_code
_entity_poly.pdbx_strand_id
1 'polypeptide(L)'
;MSTRASYRSLVEALSGQVEEVFPWDLMDEREQGMAHLLLDVRCPHEYDRARIQGSINVPRGILEIAADYGYEETEPELVTARERRVILICRSGNRSILAAHTLSQMGYVNVASLRTGLRGWNDYELPLFDKDNRQLPLEIADDLFEPRLTAAQLGPV
;
A
#
# COMPACT_ATOMS: atom_id res chain seq x y z
N MET A 1 5.10 24.20 24.67
CA MET A 1 3.83 23.66 24.16
C MET A 1 4.18 22.65 23.09
N SER A 2 3.87 21.35 23.29
CA SER A 2 4.14 20.32 22.28
C SER A 2 3.12 20.45 21.15
N THR A 3 3.58 20.76 19.95
CA THR A 3 2.74 20.86 18.75
C THR A 3 2.29 19.46 18.36
N ARG A 4 0.97 19.24 18.29
CA ARG A 4 0.40 17.95 17.85
C ARG A 4 0.87 17.65 16.43
N ALA A 5 1.45 16.46 16.21
CA ALA A 5 1.79 15.99 14.88
C ALA A 5 0.52 15.78 14.03
N SER A 6 0.56 16.25 12.79
CA SER A 6 -0.45 15.97 11.77
C SER A 6 -0.17 14.63 11.08
N TYR A 7 -1.18 14.07 10.41
CA TYR A 7 -0.99 12.88 9.56
C TYR A 7 0.12 13.09 8.52
N ARG A 8 0.11 14.26 7.86
CA ARG A 8 1.10 14.60 6.85
C ARG A 8 2.51 14.67 7.41
N SER A 9 2.70 15.34 8.56
CA SER A 9 4.01 15.45 9.19
C SER A 9 4.56 14.10 9.67
N LEU A 10 3.70 13.14 10.05
CA LEU A 10 4.14 11.78 10.39
C LEU A 10 4.69 11.05 9.17
N VAL A 11 4.06 11.21 8.00
CA VAL A 11 4.51 10.62 6.74
C VAL A 11 5.81 11.30 6.28
N GLU A 12 5.87 12.63 6.29
CA GLU A 12 7.04 13.41 5.89
C GLU A 12 8.26 13.09 6.75
N ALA A 13 8.08 12.86 8.06
CA ALA A 13 9.17 12.48 8.96
C ALA A 13 9.85 11.14 8.58
N LEU A 14 9.13 10.26 7.88
CA LEU A 14 9.64 8.98 7.40
C LEU A 14 10.07 9.02 5.93
N SER A 15 9.83 10.14 5.24
CA SER A 15 10.29 10.34 3.86
C SER A 15 11.82 10.24 3.84
N GLY A 16 12.35 9.32 3.04
CA GLY A 16 13.79 9.03 2.97
C GLY A 16 14.31 8.01 4.00
N GLN A 17 13.50 7.58 4.97
CA GLN A 17 13.80 6.43 5.83
C GLN A 17 13.24 5.12 5.27
N VAL A 18 12.22 5.22 4.44
CA VAL A 18 11.57 4.12 3.74
C VAL A 18 11.87 4.27 2.26
N GLU A 19 12.27 3.18 1.61
CA GLU A 19 12.43 3.15 0.16
C GLU A 19 11.07 3.35 -0.51
N GLU A 20 11.04 4.15 -1.58
CA GLU A 20 9.85 4.38 -2.38
C GLU A 20 10.12 3.94 -3.81
N VAL A 21 9.21 3.13 -4.36
CA VAL A 21 9.27 2.64 -5.74
C VAL A 21 8.14 3.29 -6.52
N PHE A 22 8.42 3.83 -7.70
CA PHE A 22 7.35 4.37 -8.54
C PHE A 22 6.61 3.26 -9.30
N PRO A 23 5.36 3.51 -9.75
CA PRO A 23 4.59 2.51 -10.49
C PRO A 23 5.31 1.95 -11.73
N TRP A 24 6.00 2.79 -12.50
CA TRP A 24 6.73 2.35 -13.69
C TRP A 24 7.96 1.51 -13.35
N ASP A 25 8.72 1.89 -12.31
CA ASP A 25 9.88 1.11 -11.85
C ASP A 25 9.44 -0.29 -11.41
N LEU A 26 8.32 -0.40 -10.67
CA LEU A 26 7.77 -1.69 -10.28
C LEU A 26 7.31 -2.52 -11.49
N MET A 27 6.78 -1.90 -12.54
CA MET A 27 6.42 -2.61 -13.77
C MET A 27 7.67 -3.14 -14.47
N ASP A 28 8.71 -2.33 -14.60
CA ASP A 28 9.99 -2.74 -15.20
C ASP A 28 10.63 -3.89 -14.40
N GLU A 29 10.64 -3.81 -13.06
CA GLU A 29 11.11 -4.89 -12.18
C GLU A 29 10.33 -6.20 -12.43
N ARG A 30 8.99 -6.12 -12.57
CA ARG A 30 8.13 -7.28 -12.85
C ARG A 30 8.37 -7.87 -14.24
N GLU A 31 8.57 -7.06 -15.26
CA GLU A 31 8.88 -7.52 -16.62
C GLU A 31 10.24 -8.22 -16.69
N GLN A 32 11.20 -7.80 -15.85
CA GLN A 32 12.49 -8.46 -15.67
C GLN A 32 12.41 -9.75 -14.83
N GLY A 33 11.22 -10.12 -14.34
CA GLY A 33 11.02 -11.32 -13.55
C GLY A 33 11.53 -11.22 -12.11
N MET A 34 11.72 -10.00 -11.59
CA MET A 34 12.09 -9.82 -10.19
C MET A 34 10.94 -10.28 -9.28
N ALA A 35 11.29 -11.02 -8.24
CA ALA A 35 10.32 -11.57 -7.30
C ALA A 35 10.00 -10.55 -6.19
N HIS A 36 8.72 -10.18 -6.09
CA HIS A 36 8.22 -9.27 -5.05
C HIS A 36 7.06 -9.93 -4.30
N LEU A 37 6.91 -9.61 -3.02
CA LEU A 37 5.64 -9.73 -2.33
C LEU A 37 4.92 -8.37 -2.42
N LEU A 38 3.78 -8.32 -3.09
CA LEU A 38 2.95 -7.12 -3.15
C LEU A 38 1.95 -7.15 -1.99
N LEU A 39 2.09 -6.24 -1.04
CA LEU A 39 1.29 -6.20 0.19
C LEU A 39 0.36 -4.99 0.20
N ASP A 40 -0.93 -5.20 -0.03
CA ASP A 40 -1.92 -4.13 0.04
C ASP A 40 -2.41 -3.93 1.47
N VAL A 41 -2.14 -2.76 2.04
CA VAL A 41 -2.50 -2.41 3.43
C VAL A 41 -3.81 -1.65 3.57
N ARG A 42 -4.58 -1.53 2.49
CA ARG A 42 -5.93 -0.93 2.52
C ARG A 42 -6.94 -1.87 3.15
N CYS A 43 -8.12 -1.32 3.43
CA CYS A 43 -9.24 -2.12 3.92
C CYS A 43 -9.69 -3.16 2.88
N PRO A 44 -10.26 -4.31 3.28
CA PRO A 44 -10.67 -5.36 2.35
C PRO A 44 -11.63 -4.89 1.26
N HIS A 45 -12.57 -4.01 1.58
CA HIS A 45 -13.49 -3.45 0.58
C HIS A 45 -12.79 -2.56 -0.48
N GLU A 46 -11.69 -1.87 -0.12
CA GLU A 46 -10.90 -1.11 -1.09
C GLU A 46 -10.15 -2.09 -2.02
N TYR A 47 -9.65 -3.19 -1.45
CA TYR A 47 -8.91 -4.23 -2.14
C TYR A 47 -9.78 -5.05 -3.10
N ASP A 48 -10.98 -5.44 -2.68
CA ASP A 48 -11.94 -6.20 -3.49
C ASP A 48 -12.40 -5.45 -4.74
N ARG A 49 -12.42 -4.10 -4.66
CA ARG A 49 -12.85 -3.25 -5.77
C ARG A 49 -11.77 -3.06 -6.82
N ALA A 50 -10.52 -2.88 -6.40
CA ALA A 50 -9.40 -2.67 -7.30
C ALA A 50 -8.08 -3.01 -6.62
N ARG A 51 -7.25 -3.84 -7.26
CA ARG A 51 -5.92 -4.25 -6.75
C ARG A 51 -4.96 -4.54 -7.90
N ILE A 52 -3.67 -4.54 -7.58
CA ILE A 52 -2.63 -5.04 -8.49
C ILE A 52 -2.70 -6.57 -8.51
N GLN A 53 -2.60 -7.18 -9.69
CA GLN A 53 -2.62 -8.63 -9.81
C GLN A 53 -1.47 -9.28 -9.02
N GLY A 54 -1.80 -10.30 -8.23
CA GLY A 54 -0.84 -11.07 -7.44
C GLY A 54 -0.47 -10.43 -6.10
N SER A 55 -1.09 -9.31 -5.71
CA SER A 55 -0.97 -8.83 -4.34
C SER A 55 -1.78 -9.67 -3.36
N ILE A 56 -1.41 -9.57 -2.08
CA ILE A 56 -2.17 -10.06 -0.93
C ILE A 56 -2.68 -8.85 -0.13
N ASN A 57 -3.76 -9.02 0.63
CA ASN A 57 -4.33 -7.95 1.45
C ASN A 57 -4.09 -8.22 2.94
N VAL A 58 -3.35 -7.32 3.59
CA VAL A 58 -3.18 -7.30 5.04
C VAL A 58 -3.47 -5.88 5.52
N PRO A 59 -4.70 -5.58 5.96
CA PRO A 59 -5.10 -4.24 6.36
C PRO A 59 -4.19 -3.66 7.43
N ARG A 60 -3.88 -2.36 7.33
CA ARG A 60 -2.93 -1.72 8.24
C ARG A 60 -3.26 -1.90 9.74
N GLY A 61 -4.54 -2.00 10.11
CA GLY A 61 -4.95 -2.15 11.50
C GLY A 61 -4.55 -3.47 12.17
N ILE A 62 -4.16 -4.48 11.39
CA ILE A 62 -3.76 -5.81 11.87
C ILE A 62 -2.35 -6.20 11.41
N LEU A 63 -1.58 -5.25 10.87
CA LEU A 63 -0.33 -5.54 10.16
C LEU A 63 0.68 -6.27 11.05
N GLU A 64 0.84 -5.82 12.29
CA GLU A 64 1.81 -6.34 13.24
C GLU A 64 1.48 -7.79 13.64
N ILE A 65 0.22 -8.08 13.94
CA ILE A 65 -0.21 -9.44 14.32
C ILE A 65 -0.23 -10.39 13.11
N ALA A 66 -0.56 -9.89 11.92
CA ALA A 66 -0.52 -10.67 10.68
C ALA A 66 0.92 -11.02 10.25
N ALA A 67 1.88 -10.17 10.61
CA ALA A 67 3.30 -10.35 10.30
C ALA A 67 4.05 -11.24 11.31
N ASP A 68 3.36 -11.85 12.28
CA ASP A 68 3.95 -12.78 13.24
C ASP A 68 3.14 -14.07 13.40
N TYR A 69 3.75 -15.12 13.96
CA TYR A 69 3.07 -16.38 14.25
C TYR A 69 2.30 -16.33 15.57
N GLY A 70 1.19 -17.07 15.64
CA GLY A 70 0.44 -17.28 16.89
C GLY A 70 -0.83 -16.44 17.01
N TYR A 71 -1.28 -15.80 15.92
CA TYR A 71 -2.50 -14.99 15.86
C TYR A 71 -3.48 -15.58 14.84
N GLU A 72 -4.77 -15.28 14.99
CA GLU A 72 -5.79 -15.71 14.01
C GLU A 72 -5.59 -15.01 12.67
N GLU A 73 -5.06 -13.79 12.72
CA GLU A 73 -4.77 -12.93 11.57
C GLU A 73 -3.40 -13.21 10.93
N THR A 74 -2.62 -14.15 11.46
CA THR A 74 -1.31 -14.53 10.91
C THR A 74 -1.44 -14.78 9.40
N GLU A 75 -0.65 -14.09 8.60
CA GLU A 75 -0.54 -14.31 7.15
C GLU A 75 0.81 -15.01 6.87
N PRO A 76 0.83 -16.34 6.67
CA PRO A 76 2.06 -17.11 6.55
C PRO A 76 2.99 -16.64 5.43
N GLU A 77 2.46 -16.14 4.31
CA GLU A 77 3.28 -15.60 3.23
C GLU A 77 4.03 -14.35 3.69
N LEU A 78 3.37 -13.48 4.47
CA LEU A 78 4.00 -12.29 5.02
C LEU A 78 5.06 -12.66 6.05
N VAL A 79 4.74 -13.54 7.01
CA VAL A 79 5.67 -13.96 8.08
C VAL A 79 6.99 -14.52 7.53
N THR A 80 6.92 -15.27 6.42
CA THR A 80 8.09 -15.87 5.75
C THR A 80 8.82 -14.90 4.80
N ALA A 81 8.33 -13.68 4.62
CA ALA A 81 8.88 -12.70 3.67
C ALA A 81 9.88 -11.69 4.26
N ARG A 82 10.39 -11.90 5.48
CA ARG A 82 11.31 -10.96 6.14
C ARG A 82 12.57 -10.61 5.34
N GLU A 83 13.07 -11.56 4.54
CA GLU A 83 14.24 -11.38 3.66
C GLU A 83 13.86 -11.10 2.19
N ARG A 84 12.57 -11.24 1.84
CA ARG A 84 12.07 -10.97 0.48
C ARG A 84 11.90 -9.46 0.27
N ARG A 85 11.86 -9.05 -1.00
CA ARG A 85 11.43 -7.69 -1.35
C ARG A 85 9.91 -7.57 -1.20
N VAL A 86 9.47 -6.75 -0.26
CA VAL A 86 8.04 -6.50 0.03
C VAL A 86 7.69 -5.09 -0.38
N ILE A 87 6.78 -4.94 -1.34
CA ILE A 87 6.28 -3.65 -1.81
C ILE A 87 4.90 -3.41 -1.21
N LEU A 88 4.82 -2.42 -0.33
CA LEU A 88 3.60 -2.05 0.36
C LEU A 88 2.78 -1.07 -0.45
N ILE A 89 1.49 -1.36 -0.59
CA ILE A 89 0.57 -0.65 -1.45
C ILE A 89 -0.53 -0.05 -0.59
N CYS A 90 -0.87 1.20 -0.85
CA CYS A 90 -2.10 1.78 -0.34
C CYS A 90 -2.77 2.66 -1.41
N ARG A 91 -3.77 3.46 -1.05
CA ARG A 91 -4.46 4.32 -2.02
C ARG A 91 -3.54 5.38 -2.63
N SER A 92 -2.66 6.01 -1.84
CA SER A 92 -1.92 7.21 -2.25
C SER A 92 -0.45 7.26 -1.83
N GLY A 93 0.13 6.14 -1.38
CA GLY A 93 1.51 6.05 -0.88
C GLY A 93 1.70 6.36 0.62
N ASN A 94 0.84 7.19 1.21
CA ASN A 94 1.07 7.68 2.58
C ASN A 94 0.88 6.61 3.67
N ARG A 95 -0.15 5.76 3.58
CA ARG A 95 -0.40 4.68 4.56
C ARG A 95 0.66 3.58 4.45
N SER A 96 1.16 3.32 3.24
CA SER A 96 2.17 2.30 2.96
C SER A 96 3.55 2.72 3.47
N ILE A 97 3.93 4.00 3.41
CA ILE A 97 5.17 4.50 4.05
C ILE A 97 5.19 4.16 5.54
N LEU A 98 4.12 4.51 6.26
CA LEU A 98 4.01 4.20 7.69
C LEU A 98 4.11 2.69 7.93
N ALA A 99 3.61 1.87 7.00
CA ALA A 99 3.49 0.41 7.16
C ALA A 99 4.82 -0.27 6.92
N ALA A 100 5.53 0.20 5.89
CA ALA A 100 6.87 -0.23 5.54
C ALA A 100 7.82 0.07 6.71
N HIS A 101 7.70 1.25 7.32
CA HIS A 101 8.46 1.58 8.51
C HIS A 101 8.18 0.60 9.67
N THR A 102 6.91 0.30 9.95
CA THR A 102 6.55 -0.71 10.97
C THR A 102 7.17 -2.08 10.66
N LEU A 103 7.04 -2.58 9.44
CA LEU A 103 7.65 -3.87 9.07
C LEU A 103 9.18 -3.84 9.16
N SER A 104 9.81 -2.72 8.80
CA SER A 104 11.25 -2.54 8.98
C SER A 104 11.66 -2.66 10.46
N GLN A 105 10.89 -2.06 11.39
CA GLN A 105 11.11 -2.24 12.82
C GLN A 105 10.91 -3.70 13.30
N MET A 106 10.10 -4.48 12.57
CA MET A 106 9.84 -5.90 12.84
C MET A 106 10.84 -6.84 12.14
N GLY A 107 11.91 -6.30 11.57
CA GLY A 107 13.01 -7.09 10.99
C GLY A 107 12.85 -7.44 9.52
N TYR A 108 11.93 -6.81 8.79
CA TYR A 108 11.91 -6.91 7.33
C TYR A 108 13.01 -6.04 6.74
N VAL A 109 13.93 -6.64 5.98
CA VAL A 109 15.16 -5.97 5.53
C VAL A 109 15.03 -5.27 4.18
N ASN A 110 13.99 -5.59 3.41
CA ASN A 110 13.78 -5.08 2.06
C ASN A 110 12.30 -4.71 1.84
N VAL A 111 11.89 -3.61 2.48
CA VAL A 111 10.53 -3.07 2.37
C VAL A 111 10.55 -1.75 1.63
N ALA A 112 9.64 -1.58 0.69
CA ALA A 112 9.42 -0.32 0.01
C ALA A 112 7.94 0.04 -0.01
N SER A 113 7.63 1.33 -0.06
CA SER A 113 6.28 1.81 -0.33
C SER A 113 6.12 2.06 -1.83
N LEU A 114 5.00 1.63 -2.42
CA LEU A 114 4.61 2.08 -3.74
C LEU A 114 4.28 3.57 -3.67
N ARG A 115 5.16 4.39 -4.25
CA ARG A 115 4.98 5.83 -4.35
C ARG A 115 3.71 6.12 -5.13
N THR A 116 3.01 7.19 -4.72
CA THR A 116 1.67 7.59 -5.22
C THR A 116 0.56 6.54 -5.08
N GLY A 117 0.86 5.33 -4.60
CA GLY A 117 -0.10 4.25 -4.35
C GLY A 117 -0.86 3.81 -5.60
N LEU A 118 -1.99 3.14 -5.39
CA LEU A 118 -2.87 2.69 -6.46
C LEU A 118 -3.49 3.81 -7.27
N ARG A 119 -3.66 5.00 -6.70
CA ARG A 119 -4.05 6.17 -7.47
C ARG A 119 -3.01 6.47 -8.54
N GLY A 120 -1.74 6.54 -8.17
CA GLY A 120 -0.68 6.74 -9.15
C GLY A 120 -0.59 5.60 -10.16
N TRP A 121 -0.71 4.35 -9.71
CA TRP A 121 -0.79 3.20 -10.60
C TRP A 121 -1.89 3.36 -11.67
N ASN A 122 -3.06 3.82 -11.26
CA ASN A 122 -4.18 4.13 -12.16
C ASN A 122 -3.90 5.34 -13.06
N ASP A 123 -3.30 6.41 -12.53
CA ASP A 123 -2.93 7.62 -13.30
C ASP A 123 -1.94 7.29 -14.45
N TYR A 124 -1.18 6.20 -14.33
CA TYR A 124 -0.33 5.65 -15.39
C TYR A 124 -1.02 4.59 -16.27
N GLU A 125 -2.34 4.46 -16.17
CA GLU A 125 -3.18 3.51 -16.92
C GLU A 125 -2.75 2.04 -16.75
N LEU A 126 -2.07 1.72 -15.64
CA LEU A 126 -1.62 0.37 -15.35
C LEU A 126 -2.79 -0.51 -14.89
N PRO A 127 -2.77 -1.82 -15.23
CA PRO A 127 -3.93 -2.69 -15.06
C PRO A 127 -4.28 -2.91 -13.58
N LEU A 128 -5.57 -2.79 -13.27
CA LEU A 128 -6.17 -3.08 -11.98
C LEU A 128 -7.23 -4.16 -12.11
N PHE A 129 -7.42 -4.92 -11.04
CA PHE A 129 -8.28 -6.09 -11.04
C PHE A 129 -9.28 -6.05 -9.88
N ASP A 130 -10.47 -6.58 -10.09
CA ASP A 130 -11.45 -6.80 -9.02
C ASP A 130 -11.13 -8.08 -8.21
N LYS A 131 -11.98 -8.38 -7.21
CA LYS A 131 -11.92 -9.62 -6.41
C LYS A 131 -12.01 -10.90 -7.25
N ASP A 132 -12.65 -10.85 -8.41
CA ASP A 132 -12.85 -11.98 -9.31
C ASP A 132 -11.73 -12.08 -10.36
N ASN A 133 -10.66 -11.28 -10.21
CA ASN A 133 -9.53 -11.16 -11.14
C ASN A 133 -9.92 -10.66 -12.54
N ARG A 134 -11.01 -9.89 -12.67
CA ARG A 134 -11.34 -9.22 -13.93
C ARG A 134 -10.63 -7.88 -13.98
N GLN A 135 -9.99 -7.59 -15.11
CA GLN A 135 -9.37 -6.29 -15.32
C GLN A 135 -10.45 -5.20 -15.38
N LEU A 136 -10.25 -4.13 -14.62
CA LEU A 136 -11.13 -2.99 -14.57
C LEU A 136 -10.93 -2.08 -15.79
N PRO A 137 -12.01 -1.58 -16.41
CA PRO A 137 -11.92 -0.46 -17.33
C PRO A 137 -11.41 0.79 -16.61
N LEU A 138 -10.61 1.62 -17.31
CA LEU A 138 -10.03 2.85 -16.74
C LEU A 138 -11.09 3.79 -16.16
N GLU A 139 -12.21 4.00 -16.86
CA GLU A 139 -13.32 4.85 -16.40
C GLU A 139 -13.87 4.41 -15.02
N ILE A 140 -14.00 3.10 -14.81
CA ILE A 140 -14.45 2.57 -13.53
C ILE A 140 -13.39 2.81 -12.47
N ALA A 141 -12.12 2.60 -12.82
CA ALA A 141 -11.01 2.76 -11.88
C ALA A 141 -10.80 4.22 -11.46
N ASP A 142 -10.94 5.19 -12.37
CA ASP A 142 -10.86 6.63 -12.08
C ASP A 142 -11.88 7.04 -11.00
N ASP A 143 -13.14 6.62 -11.14
CA ASP A 143 -14.21 6.90 -10.15
C ASP A 143 -13.87 6.36 -8.76
N LEU A 144 -13.14 5.24 -8.65
CA LEU A 144 -12.71 4.68 -7.36
C LEU A 144 -11.75 5.60 -6.62
N PHE A 145 -10.90 6.33 -7.35
CA PHE A 145 -9.83 7.12 -6.77
C PHE A 145 -10.18 8.59 -6.60
N GLU A 146 -11.31 9.05 -7.14
CA GLU A 146 -11.82 10.41 -6.89
C GLU A 146 -12.04 10.69 -5.39
N PRO A 147 -11.52 11.81 -4.87
CA PRO A 147 -11.81 12.25 -3.51
C PRO A 147 -13.26 12.76 -3.40
N ARG A 148 -14.03 12.19 -2.48
CA ARG A 148 -15.39 12.66 -2.15
C ARG A 148 -15.39 13.22 -0.73
N LEU A 149 -15.05 14.51 -0.61
CA LEU A 149 -15.03 15.23 0.67
C LEU A 149 -16.30 16.06 0.83
N THR A 150 -16.91 15.96 2.01
CA THR A 150 -18.03 16.81 2.43
C THR A 150 -17.53 18.16 2.95
N ALA A 151 -18.42 19.15 3.05
CA ALA A 151 -18.09 20.46 3.63
C ALA A 151 -17.51 20.35 5.05
N ALA A 152 -18.04 19.43 5.88
CA ALA A 152 -17.53 19.19 7.22
C ALA A 152 -16.11 18.58 7.23
N GLN A 153 -15.71 17.87 6.17
CA GLN A 153 -14.39 17.25 6.03
C GLN A 153 -13.33 18.19 5.46
N LEU A 154 -13.70 19.26 4.75
CA LEU A 154 -12.76 20.28 4.26
C LEU A 154 -12.15 21.13 5.37
N GLY A 155 -12.76 21.09 6.57
CA GLY A 155 -12.37 21.94 7.69
C GLY A 155 -12.93 23.37 7.54
N PRO A 156 -12.61 24.26 8.50
CA PRO A 156 -12.95 25.67 8.36
C PRO A 156 -12.21 26.26 7.15
N VAL A 157 -12.93 27.05 6.35
CA VAL A 157 -12.38 27.85 5.23
C VAL A 157 -11.58 29.03 5.77
#